data_AF-A0A833W162-F1
#
_entry.id   AF-A0A833W162-F1
#
_cell.length_a   1.000
_cell.length_b   1.000
_cell.length_c   1.000
_cell.angle_alpha   90.00
_cell.angle_beta   90.00
_cell.angle_gamma   90.00
#
_symmetry.space_group_name_H-M   'P 1'
#
loop_
_entity.id
_entity.type
_entity.pdbx_description
1 polymer ?
#
loop_
_entity_poly.entity_id
_entity_poly.type
_entity_poly.pdbx_seq_one_letter_code
_entity_poly.pdbx_strand_id
1 'polypeptide(L)'
;MIRSRIFISLLLYCMLQLTQCTEKYHCVWYGDCGLSDKGLHRTCVSNDPPKPINNTIAEKHLREKCPQYFQNIDSNVSPELCCDPDNIETLVTQLSMAESIFGRCPTCIKNAYKLLCDLSCSPEQSKFLNVTKTNENSEGKKYVTEIEISVAEEYMNETYNSCKNVVYPASGNLAMDLACGVHGASRCTPKLWYEYQGDPDMNDFISFRMIFNTDRPRWNESTKTCDEMYDYVSILMSMSHPMRNV
;
A
#
# COMPACT_ATOMS: atom_id res chain seq x y z
N MET A 1 40.33 -15.21 39.60
CA MET A 1 39.59 -16.10 38.67
C MET A 1 38.06 -16.00 38.80
N ILE A 2 37.48 -16.04 40.00
CA ILE A 2 36.00 -16.07 40.20
C ILE A 2 35.28 -14.81 39.68
N ARG A 3 35.81 -13.61 39.96
CA ARG A 3 35.25 -12.33 39.46
C ARG A 3 35.18 -12.21 37.94
N SER A 4 36.18 -12.78 37.24
CA SER A 4 36.22 -12.76 35.76
C SER A 4 35.17 -13.69 35.15
N ARG A 5 34.87 -14.82 35.80
CA ARG A 5 33.84 -15.75 35.33
C ARG A 5 32.43 -15.18 35.51
N ILE A 6 32.18 -14.46 36.61
CA ILE A 6 30.90 -13.79 36.87
C ILE A 6 30.63 -12.68 35.83
N PHE A 7 31.64 -11.89 35.49
CA PHE A 7 31.53 -10.86 34.46
C PHE A 7 31.24 -11.43 33.06
N ILE A 8 31.90 -12.54 32.70
CA ILE A 8 31.68 -13.22 31.42
C ILE A 8 30.27 -13.83 31.38
N SER A 9 29.79 -14.44 32.47
CA SER A 9 28.42 -14.97 32.55
C SER A 9 27.35 -13.88 32.49
N LEU A 10 27.57 -12.71 33.10
CA LEU A 10 26.66 -11.57 33.02
C LEU A 10 26.65 -10.94 31.62
N LEU A 11 27.79 -10.85 30.94
CA LEU A 11 27.88 -10.40 29.55
C LEU A 11 27.21 -11.39 28.58
N LEU A 12 27.42 -12.69 28.75
CA LEU A 12 26.73 -13.73 27.98
C LEU A 12 25.22 -13.69 28.23
N TYR A 13 24.77 -13.52 29.47
CA TYR A 13 23.35 -13.37 29.80
C TYR A 13 22.76 -12.08 29.20
N CYS A 14 23.49 -10.96 29.21
CA CYS A 14 23.09 -9.71 28.58
C CYS A 14 22.98 -9.84 27.04
N MET A 15 23.92 -10.55 26.40
CA MET A 15 23.88 -10.85 24.96
C MET A 15 22.76 -11.85 24.59
N LEU A 16 22.44 -12.79 25.48
CA LEU A 16 21.28 -13.70 25.36
C LEU A 16 19.93 -12.98 25.57
N GLN A 17 19.89 -11.91 26.39
CA GLN A 17 18.69 -11.07 26.53
C GLN A 17 18.53 -10.05 25.39
N LEU A 18 19.63 -9.54 24.81
CA LEU A 18 19.60 -8.69 23.61
C LEU A 18 19.15 -9.44 22.34
N THR A 19 19.22 -10.78 22.34
CA THR A 19 18.74 -11.62 21.24
C THR A 19 17.26 -12.01 21.36
N GLN A 20 16.58 -11.61 22.43
CA GLN A 20 15.13 -11.80 22.57
C GLN A 20 14.37 -10.58 22.04
N CYS A 21 13.63 -10.80 20.94
CA CYS A 21 12.47 -10.02 20.46
C CYS A 21 12.74 -8.72 19.67
N THR A 22 13.52 -8.76 18.58
CA THR A 22 13.02 -8.07 17.37
C THR A 22 12.18 -9.07 16.61
N GLU A 23 10.87 -9.05 16.83
CA GLU A 23 9.94 -9.73 15.93
C GLU A 23 10.21 -9.15 14.54
N LYS A 24 10.78 -9.95 13.64
CA LYS A 24 10.95 -9.51 12.27
C LYS A 24 9.54 -9.40 11.69
N TYR A 25 9.20 -8.23 11.17
CA TYR A 25 7.96 -8.06 10.45
C TYR A 25 7.89 -9.07 9.31
N HIS A 26 6.70 -9.61 9.09
CA HIS A 26 6.35 -10.55 8.04
C HIS A 26 5.22 -9.99 7.18
N CYS A 27 4.92 -10.70 6.09
CA CYS A 27 3.78 -10.42 5.23
C CYS A 27 2.48 -10.82 5.92
N VAL A 28 1.38 -10.12 5.64
CA VAL A 28 0.04 -10.52 6.09
C VAL A 28 -0.76 -11.21 4.97
N TRP A 29 -0.29 -11.05 3.73
CA TRP A 29 -0.75 -11.79 2.57
C TRP A 29 0.39 -12.08 1.60
N TYR A 30 0.18 -13.06 0.73
CA TYR A 30 1.06 -13.34 -0.40
C TYR A 30 0.35 -14.27 -1.40
N GLY A 31 0.25 -13.86 -2.65
CA GLY A 31 -0.36 -14.64 -3.73
C GLY A 31 -1.83 -14.35 -3.98
N ASP A 32 -2.34 -14.94 -5.05
CA ASP A 32 -3.74 -14.85 -5.49
C ASP A 32 -4.55 -16.09 -5.11
N CYS A 33 -5.73 -15.87 -4.54
CA CYS A 33 -6.66 -16.88 -4.06
C CYS A 33 -7.92 -17.00 -4.94
N GLY A 34 -7.86 -16.48 -6.16
CA GLY A 34 -8.90 -16.51 -7.16
C GLY A 34 -9.81 -15.28 -7.14
N LEU A 35 -10.78 -15.29 -8.05
CA LEU A 35 -11.72 -14.19 -8.23
C LEU A 35 -12.87 -14.25 -7.23
N SER A 36 -13.41 -13.09 -6.90
CA SER A 36 -14.70 -12.91 -6.25
C SER A 36 -15.86 -12.98 -7.23
N ASP A 37 -17.08 -13.03 -6.70
CA ASP A 37 -18.31 -13.03 -7.50
C ASP A 37 -18.45 -11.75 -8.34
N LYS A 38 -17.79 -10.66 -7.92
CA LYS A 38 -17.67 -9.39 -8.65
C LYS A 38 -16.52 -9.38 -9.69
N GLY A 39 -15.79 -10.49 -9.85
CA GLY A 39 -14.64 -10.59 -10.75
C GLY A 39 -13.36 -9.92 -10.24
N LEU A 40 -13.28 -9.58 -8.95
CA LEU A 40 -12.10 -8.97 -8.33
C LEU A 40 -11.19 -10.04 -7.70
N HIS A 41 -9.88 -9.90 -7.88
CA HIS A 41 -8.86 -10.75 -7.28
C HIS A 41 -8.88 -10.71 -5.74
N ARG A 42 -8.70 -11.88 -5.12
CA ARG A 42 -8.63 -12.07 -3.66
C ARG A 42 -7.21 -12.41 -3.26
N THR A 43 -6.61 -11.65 -2.35
CA THR A 43 -5.27 -11.96 -1.85
C THR A 43 -5.29 -13.08 -0.81
N CYS A 44 -4.34 -14.00 -0.88
CA CYS A 44 -4.22 -15.11 0.06
C CYS A 44 -3.59 -14.67 1.38
N VAL A 45 -4.11 -15.16 2.50
CA VAL A 45 -3.51 -14.93 3.83
C VAL A 45 -2.15 -15.61 3.89
N SER A 46 -1.14 -14.90 4.40
CA SER A 46 0.20 -15.43 4.61
C SER A 46 0.82 -14.82 5.86
N ASN A 47 1.74 -15.55 6.50
CA ASN A 47 2.62 -15.04 7.56
C ASN A 47 4.10 -15.28 7.20
N ASP A 48 4.38 -15.47 5.91
CA ASP A 48 5.71 -15.74 5.41
C ASP A 48 6.60 -14.48 5.48
N PRO A 49 7.94 -14.63 5.49
CA PRO A 49 8.82 -13.52 5.25
C PRO A 49 8.64 -12.94 3.83
N PRO A 50 9.02 -11.67 3.61
CA PRO A 50 9.07 -11.08 2.26
C PRO A 50 9.94 -11.90 1.31
N LYS A 51 9.60 -11.89 0.01
CA LYS A 51 10.25 -12.71 -1.01
C LYS A 51 10.64 -11.87 -2.23
N PRO A 52 11.71 -12.24 -2.96
CA PRO A 52 12.02 -11.58 -4.23
C PRO A 52 10.92 -11.85 -5.27
N ILE A 53 10.62 -10.86 -6.11
CA ILE A 53 9.52 -10.91 -7.10
C ILE A 53 9.77 -11.99 -8.16
N ASN A 54 11.04 -12.19 -8.56
CA ASN A 54 11.47 -13.17 -9.57
C ASN A 54 10.69 -13.12 -10.91
N ASN A 55 10.19 -11.95 -11.29
CA ASN A 55 9.48 -11.72 -12.54
C ASN A 55 9.81 -10.33 -13.09
N THR A 56 10.54 -10.28 -14.21
CA THR A 56 11.05 -9.02 -14.79
C THR A 56 9.93 -8.09 -15.29
N ILE A 57 8.79 -8.64 -15.74
CA ILE A 57 7.66 -7.83 -16.23
C ILE A 57 6.96 -7.16 -15.06
N ALA A 58 6.59 -7.95 -14.03
CA ALA A 58 5.96 -7.43 -12.83
C ALA A 58 6.88 -6.42 -12.10
N GLU A 59 8.18 -6.72 -12.03
CA GLU A 59 9.15 -5.80 -11.44
C GLU A 59 9.20 -4.46 -12.19
N LYS A 60 9.17 -4.48 -13.52
CA LYS A 60 9.13 -3.27 -14.33
C LYS A 60 7.87 -2.44 -14.03
N HIS A 61 6.70 -3.07 -14.05
CA HIS A 61 5.44 -2.36 -13.76
C HIS A 61 5.41 -1.81 -12.33
N LEU A 62 5.90 -2.58 -11.35
CA LEU A 62 6.00 -2.12 -9.97
C LEU A 62 6.97 -0.94 -9.84
N ARG A 63 8.11 -0.96 -10.54
CA ARG A 63 9.09 0.13 -10.53
C ARG A 63 8.52 1.44 -11.07
N GLU A 64 7.64 1.36 -12.08
CA GLU A 64 6.97 2.54 -12.64
C GLU A 64 6.01 3.20 -11.64
N LYS A 65 5.31 2.41 -10.82
CA LYS A 65 4.27 2.89 -9.91
C LYS A 65 4.74 3.10 -8.46
N CYS A 66 5.63 2.23 -7.98
CA CYS A 66 6.16 2.17 -6.62
C CYS A 66 7.70 2.19 -6.64
N PRO A 67 8.34 3.26 -7.17
CA PRO A 67 9.79 3.31 -7.34
C PRO A 67 10.57 3.25 -6.02
N GLN A 68 9.95 3.51 -4.87
CA GLN A 68 10.60 3.52 -3.57
C GLN A 68 11.25 2.18 -3.19
N TYR A 69 10.68 1.05 -3.62
CA TYR A 69 11.25 -0.27 -3.33
C TYR A 69 12.55 -0.57 -4.09
N PHE A 70 12.85 0.25 -5.09
CA PHE A 70 14.02 0.10 -5.95
C PHE A 70 15.07 1.18 -5.70
N GLN A 71 14.84 2.05 -4.72
CA GLN A 71 15.82 3.03 -4.29
C GLN A 71 16.81 2.36 -3.35
N ASN A 72 18.09 2.72 -3.46
CA ASN A 72 19.15 2.24 -2.57
C ASN A 72 19.43 0.72 -2.60
N ILE A 73 18.97 0.01 -3.64
CA ILE A 73 19.36 -1.38 -3.90
C ILE A 73 20.19 -1.46 -5.17
N ASP A 74 21.08 -2.45 -5.26
CA ASP A 74 21.83 -2.73 -6.51
C ASP A 74 20.83 -3.10 -7.61
N SER A 75 21.01 -2.54 -8.81
CA SER A 75 20.17 -2.81 -9.98
C SER A 75 20.05 -4.29 -10.34
N ASN A 76 20.98 -5.14 -9.88
CA ASN A 76 20.97 -6.59 -10.10
C ASN A 76 20.26 -7.38 -8.99
N VAL A 77 19.74 -6.71 -7.96
CA VAL A 77 19.07 -7.34 -6.81
C VAL A 77 17.60 -6.96 -6.84
N SER A 78 16.73 -7.97 -6.84
CA SER A 78 15.27 -7.76 -6.71
C SER A 78 14.93 -7.52 -5.23
N PRO A 79 14.09 -6.52 -4.90
CA PRO A 79 13.69 -6.28 -3.52
C PRO A 79 12.86 -7.45 -2.99
N GLU A 80 13.01 -7.75 -1.70
CA GLU A 80 12.13 -8.69 -1.00
C GLU A 80 10.85 -7.96 -0.58
N LEU A 81 9.69 -8.45 -1.03
CA LEU A 81 8.39 -7.80 -0.85
C LEU A 81 7.30 -8.79 -0.44
N CYS A 82 6.17 -8.25 0.02
CA CYS A 82 4.98 -9.02 0.42
C CYS A 82 3.90 -9.10 -0.68
N CYS A 83 4.34 -9.12 -1.94
CA CYS A 83 3.47 -9.28 -3.09
C CYS A 83 4.16 -10.16 -4.13
N ASP A 84 3.40 -11.05 -4.75
CA ASP A 84 3.86 -11.84 -5.90
C ASP A 84 3.50 -11.11 -7.22
N PRO A 85 3.88 -11.66 -8.38
CA PRO A 85 3.55 -11.05 -9.67
C PRO A 85 2.06 -10.76 -9.87
N ASP A 86 1.17 -11.65 -9.41
CA ASP A 86 -0.28 -11.46 -9.58
C ASP A 86 -0.83 -10.35 -8.67
N ASN A 87 -0.34 -10.27 -7.42
CA ASN A 87 -0.63 -9.16 -6.52
C ASN A 87 -0.12 -7.82 -7.09
N ILE A 88 1.05 -7.81 -7.73
CA ILE A 88 1.62 -6.61 -8.37
C ILE A 88 0.74 -6.14 -9.53
N GLU A 89 0.31 -7.03 -10.42
CA GLU A 89 -0.57 -6.64 -11.53
C GLU A 89 -1.93 -6.13 -11.04
N THR A 90 -2.46 -6.71 -9.96
CA THR A 90 -3.67 -6.21 -9.29
C THR A 90 -3.46 -4.80 -8.75
N LEU A 91 -2.36 -4.56 -8.04
CA LEU A 91 -1.99 -3.23 -7.54
C LEU A 91 -1.84 -2.23 -8.70
N VAL A 92 -1.07 -2.55 -9.74
CA VAL A 92 -0.83 -1.67 -10.89
C VAL A 92 -2.14 -1.29 -11.58
N THR A 93 -3.08 -2.23 -11.70
CA THR A 93 -4.43 -1.99 -12.22
C THR A 93 -5.19 -1.01 -11.34
N GLN A 94 -5.20 -1.22 -10.02
CA GLN A 94 -5.85 -0.33 -9.05
C GLN A 94 -5.26 1.08 -9.06
N LEU A 95 -3.93 1.20 -9.08
CA LEU A 95 -3.23 2.48 -9.17
C LEU A 95 -3.58 3.19 -10.48
N SER A 96 -3.61 2.49 -11.61
CA SER A 96 -3.98 3.07 -12.92
C SER A 96 -5.43 3.55 -12.95
N MET A 97 -6.36 2.85 -12.28
CA MET A 97 -7.73 3.33 -12.11
C MET A 97 -7.76 4.64 -11.31
N ALA A 98 -7.06 4.71 -10.18
CA ALA A 98 -6.96 5.93 -9.38
C ALA A 98 -6.30 7.08 -10.17
N GLU A 99 -5.27 6.79 -10.98
CA GLU A 99 -4.62 7.73 -11.88
C GLU A 99 -5.57 8.28 -12.95
N SER A 100 -6.50 7.47 -13.46
CA SER A 100 -7.49 7.93 -14.43
C SER A 100 -8.42 9.02 -13.85
N ILE A 101 -8.65 8.98 -12.54
CA ILE A 101 -9.51 9.91 -11.80
C ILE A 101 -8.72 11.13 -11.33
N PHE A 102 -7.56 10.92 -10.70
CA PHE A 102 -6.79 11.96 -10.01
C PHE A 102 -5.53 12.43 -10.74
N GLY A 103 -5.17 11.84 -11.88
CA GLY A 103 -3.89 12.03 -12.57
C GLY A 103 -3.62 13.44 -13.12
N ARG A 104 -4.61 14.34 -13.08
CA ARG A 104 -4.39 15.78 -13.35
C ARG A 104 -3.61 16.49 -12.24
N CYS A 105 -3.52 15.88 -11.06
CA CYS A 105 -2.65 16.33 -9.98
C CYS A 105 -1.64 15.23 -9.65
N PRO A 106 -0.42 15.29 -10.22
CA PRO A 106 0.63 14.31 -9.95
C PRO A 106 0.98 14.19 -8.47
N THR A 107 0.88 15.28 -7.70
CA THR A 107 1.18 15.29 -6.26
C THR A 107 0.15 14.51 -5.47
N CYS A 108 -1.15 14.75 -5.71
CA CYS A 108 -2.24 13.98 -5.09
C CYS A 108 -2.06 12.49 -5.30
N ILE A 109 -1.91 12.06 -6.55
CA ILE A 109 -1.89 10.64 -6.86
C ILE A 109 -0.61 9.97 -6.33
N LYS A 110 0.53 10.67 -6.33
CA LYS A 110 1.77 10.17 -5.71
C LYS A 110 1.67 10.07 -4.19
N ASN A 111 0.95 10.96 -3.51
CA ASN A 111 0.66 10.78 -2.10
C ASN A 111 -0.13 9.47 -1.92
N ALA A 112 -1.26 9.29 -2.61
CA ALA A 112 -2.07 8.07 -2.51
C ALA A 112 -1.29 6.78 -2.80
N TYR A 113 -0.38 6.81 -3.77
CA TYR A 113 0.46 5.67 -4.15
C TYR A 113 1.33 5.16 -3.00
N LYS A 114 1.87 6.03 -2.14
CA LYS A 114 2.73 5.60 -1.03
C LYS A 114 2.02 4.57 -0.15
N LEU A 115 0.82 4.92 0.32
CA LEU A 115 0.01 4.02 1.13
C LEU A 115 -0.39 2.78 0.35
N LEU A 116 -0.95 2.91 -0.86
CA LEU A 116 -1.42 1.75 -1.63
C LEU A 116 -0.28 0.76 -1.97
N CYS A 117 0.89 1.26 -2.34
CA CYS A 117 2.08 0.43 -2.55
C CYS A 117 2.45 -0.32 -1.27
N ASP A 118 2.51 0.37 -0.13
CA ASP A 118 2.90 -0.25 1.14
C ASP A 118 1.87 -1.23 1.66
N LEU A 119 0.57 -0.93 1.52
CA LEU A 119 -0.50 -1.87 1.82
C LEU A 119 -0.27 -3.16 1.03
N SER A 120 0.01 -3.06 -0.27
CA SER A 120 0.17 -4.20 -1.18
C SER A 120 1.47 -4.98 -1.06
N CYS A 121 2.60 -4.31 -0.89
CA CYS A 121 3.91 -4.89 -1.15
C CYS A 121 4.94 -4.68 -0.04
N SER A 122 4.69 -3.85 0.97
CA SER A 122 5.72 -3.50 1.97
C SER A 122 6.32 -4.77 2.60
N PRO A 123 7.66 -4.87 2.73
CA PRO A 123 8.28 -5.99 3.45
C PRO A 123 7.95 -6.00 4.95
N GLU A 124 7.40 -4.90 5.47
CA GLU A 124 7.03 -4.75 6.88
C GLU A 124 5.51 -4.71 7.11
N GLN A 125 4.69 -5.30 6.23
CA GLN A 125 3.21 -5.23 6.32
C GLN A 125 2.67 -5.42 7.75
N SER A 126 3.05 -6.50 8.44
CA SER A 126 2.58 -6.82 9.81
C SER A 126 2.86 -5.75 10.87
N LYS A 127 3.73 -4.77 10.59
CA LYS A 127 3.96 -3.61 11.45
C LYS A 127 2.73 -2.71 11.58
N PHE A 128 1.96 -2.59 10.51
CA PHE A 128 0.86 -1.62 10.40
C PHE A 128 -0.43 -2.18 9.81
N LEU A 129 -0.40 -3.41 9.30
CA LEU A 129 -1.55 -4.15 8.81
C LEU A 129 -1.88 -5.31 9.71
N ASN A 130 -3.17 -5.50 9.94
CA ASN A 130 -3.70 -6.67 10.62
C ASN A 130 -4.87 -7.25 9.83
N VAL A 131 -4.85 -8.56 9.56
CA VAL A 131 -5.97 -9.26 8.92
C VAL A 131 -6.98 -9.63 10.01
N THR A 132 -8.15 -8.98 10.01
CA THR A 132 -9.17 -9.17 11.06
C THR A 132 -10.20 -10.20 10.68
N LYS A 133 -10.46 -10.39 9.38
CA LYS A 133 -11.37 -11.43 8.87
C LYS A 133 -10.81 -12.09 7.62
N THR A 134 -11.14 -13.37 7.51
CA THR A 134 -10.75 -14.23 6.40
C THR A 134 -11.93 -15.10 5.99
N ASN A 135 -11.90 -15.62 4.77
CA ASN A 135 -12.79 -16.69 4.34
C ASN A 135 -11.99 -17.72 3.51
N GLU A 136 -12.60 -18.82 3.09
CA GLU A 136 -11.94 -19.90 2.36
C GLU A 136 -12.52 -20.07 0.95
N ASN A 137 -11.65 -20.32 -0.02
CA ASN A 137 -12.06 -20.66 -1.39
C ASN A 137 -12.36 -22.17 -1.52
N SER A 138 -12.79 -22.62 -2.70
CA SER A 138 -13.13 -24.02 -2.95
C SER A 138 -11.95 -25.00 -2.81
N GLU A 139 -10.72 -24.49 -2.82
CA GLU A 139 -9.48 -25.27 -2.62
C GLU A 139 -9.04 -25.28 -1.14
N GLY A 140 -9.79 -24.64 -0.23
CA GLY A 140 -9.44 -24.53 1.19
C GLY A 140 -8.35 -23.49 1.48
N LYS A 141 -8.00 -22.62 0.52
CA LYS A 141 -7.07 -21.52 0.76
C LYS A 141 -7.79 -20.34 1.42
N LYS A 142 -7.19 -19.81 2.48
CA LYS A 142 -7.70 -18.62 3.17
C LYS A 142 -7.37 -17.36 2.40
N TYR A 143 -8.37 -16.52 2.19
CA TYR A 143 -8.22 -15.19 1.60
C TYR A 143 -8.73 -14.11 2.56
N VAL A 144 -8.18 -12.91 2.39
CA VAL A 144 -8.49 -11.74 3.23
C VAL A 144 -9.87 -11.19 2.86
N THR A 145 -10.69 -10.90 3.88
CA THR A 145 -12.00 -10.24 3.71
C THR A 145 -12.13 -8.94 4.49
N GLU A 146 -11.29 -8.74 5.50
CA GLU A 146 -11.20 -7.47 6.24
C GLU A 146 -9.79 -7.29 6.80
N ILE A 147 -9.30 -6.05 6.70
CA ILE A 147 -8.06 -5.61 7.35
C ILE A 147 -8.28 -4.37 8.21
N GLU A 148 -7.43 -4.23 9.21
CA GLU A 148 -7.22 -2.99 9.95
C GLU A 148 -5.85 -2.41 9.59
N ILE A 149 -5.80 -1.10 9.33
CA ILE A 149 -4.64 -0.34 8.89
C ILE A 149 -4.32 0.71 9.95
N SER A 150 -3.17 0.60 10.61
CA SER A 150 -2.68 1.57 11.59
C SER A 150 -1.90 2.71 10.92
N VAL A 151 -2.59 3.77 10.50
CA VAL A 151 -2.05 4.87 9.67
C VAL A 151 -2.17 6.23 10.36
N ALA A 152 -1.22 7.13 10.11
CA ALA A 152 -1.26 8.50 10.65
C ALA A 152 -2.45 9.30 10.09
N GLU A 153 -3.22 9.92 11.00
CA GLU A 153 -4.35 10.80 10.63
C GLU A 153 -3.88 12.00 9.79
N GLU A 154 -2.73 12.58 10.13
CA GLU A 154 -2.12 13.69 9.40
C GLU A 154 -1.90 13.33 7.92
N TYR A 155 -1.29 12.17 7.65
CA TYR A 155 -1.08 11.68 6.30
C TYR A 155 -2.40 11.54 5.52
N MET A 156 -3.45 11.00 6.15
CA MET A 156 -4.76 10.85 5.52
C MET A 156 -5.37 12.22 5.18
N ASN A 157 -5.30 13.16 6.12
CA ASN A 157 -5.82 14.50 5.96
C ASN A 157 -5.09 15.27 4.86
N GLU A 158 -3.76 15.21 4.83
CA GLU A 158 -2.95 15.89 3.83
C GLU A 158 -3.11 15.27 2.44
N THR A 159 -3.17 13.93 2.35
CA THR A 159 -3.46 13.24 1.08
C THR A 159 -4.82 13.67 0.55
N TYR A 160 -5.86 13.66 1.38
CA TYR A 160 -7.18 14.17 1.00
C TYR A 160 -7.12 15.63 0.54
N ASN A 161 -6.46 16.50 1.30
CA ASN A 161 -6.34 17.93 0.98
C ASN A 161 -5.63 18.17 -0.34
N SER A 162 -4.66 17.31 -0.69
CA SER A 162 -4.01 17.35 -2.00
C SER A 162 -4.93 16.91 -3.15
N CYS A 163 -5.99 16.16 -2.87
CA CYS A 163 -6.85 15.56 -3.89
C CYS A 163 -8.23 16.22 -4.05
N LYS A 164 -8.73 16.91 -3.02
CA LYS A 164 -10.14 17.34 -2.95
C LYS A 164 -10.62 18.28 -4.06
N ASN A 165 -9.71 19.05 -4.65
CA ASN A 165 -10.00 20.03 -5.71
C ASN A 165 -9.60 19.55 -7.11
N VAL A 166 -9.20 18.28 -7.26
CA VAL A 166 -8.82 17.74 -8.56
C VAL A 166 -10.05 17.63 -9.45
N VAL A 167 -9.94 18.13 -10.69
CA VAL A 167 -11.01 18.06 -11.69
C VAL A 167 -10.89 16.77 -12.51
N TYR A 168 -11.98 16.04 -12.64
CA TYR A 168 -12.05 14.84 -13.46
C TYR A 168 -12.24 15.23 -14.95
N PRO A 169 -11.27 14.93 -15.84
CA PRO A 169 -11.23 15.50 -17.20
C PRO A 169 -12.44 15.20 -18.06
N ALA A 170 -13.01 14.00 -17.94
CA ALA A 170 -14.07 13.55 -18.84
C ALA A 170 -15.42 14.23 -18.56
N SER A 171 -15.63 14.74 -17.34
CA SER A 171 -16.89 15.38 -16.95
C SER A 171 -16.77 16.87 -16.63
N GLY A 172 -15.57 17.36 -16.26
CA GLY A 172 -15.37 18.70 -15.73
C GLY A 172 -15.77 18.87 -14.26
N ASN A 173 -16.37 17.84 -13.63
CA ASN A 173 -16.71 17.83 -12.20
C ASN A 173 -15.48 17.52 -11.34
N LEU A 174 -15.61 17.60 -10.01
CA LEU A 174 -14.54 17.22 -9.10
C LEU A 174 -14.37 15.70 -9.05
N ALA A 175 -13.13 15.23 -8.99
CA ALA A 175 -12.80 13.81 -8.85
C ALA A 175 -13.47 13.17 -7.62
N MET A 176 -13.64 13.93 -6.55
CA MET A 176 -14.33 13.49 -5.34
C MET A 176 -15.83 13.22 -5.54
N ASP A 177 -16.46 13.73 -6.61
CA ASP A 177 -17.84 13.34 -6.95
C ASP A 177 -17.94 11.88 -7.40
N LEU A 178 -16.84 11.29 -7.87
CA LEU A 178 -16.73 9.87 -8.22
C LEU A 178 -16.13 9.04 -7.07
N ALA A 179 -15.24 9.64 -6.29
CA ALA A 179 -14.39 8.92 -5.35
C ALA A 179 -14.81 9.04 -3.88
N CYS A 180 -15.95 9.67 -3.56
CA CYS A 180 -16.44 9.83 -2.19
C CYS A 180 -17.90 9.34 -1.99
N GLY A 181 -18.30 8.37 -2.81
CA GLY A 181 -19.61 7.72 -2.73
C GLY A 181 -20.79 8.69 -2.73
N VAL A 182 -21.79 8.40 -1.89
CA VAL A 182 -23.04 9.17 -1.78
C VAL A 182 -22.86 10.61 -1.28
N HIS A 183 -21.68 10.92 -0.72
CA HIS A 183 -21.41 12.26 -0.20
C HIS A 183 -21.09 13.24 -1.33
N GLY A 184 -20.44 12.76 -2.40
CA GLY A 184 -19.87 13.59 -3.47
C GLY A 184 -18.84 14.60 -2.93
N ALA A 185 -18.27 15.43 -3.80
CA ALA A 185 -17.24 16.38 -3.40
C ALA A 185 -17.73 17.40 -2.36
N SER A 186 -18.98 17.85 -2.49
CA SER A 186 -19.56 18.92 -1.64
C SER A 186 -19.66 18.60 -0.15
N ARG A 187 -19.75 17.32 0.22
CA ARG A 187 -19.87 16.86 1.63
C ARG A 187 -18.75 15.91 2.03
N CYS A 188 -17.77 15.69 1.15
CA CYS A 188 -16.67 14.79 1.43
C CYS A 188 -15.76 15.39 2.51
N THR A 189 -15.25 14.53 3.39
CA THR A 189 -14.20 14.84 4.37
C THR A 189 -13.10 13.77 4.24
N PRO A 190 -11.89 13.97 4.79
CA PRO A 190 -10.87 12.91 4.79
C PRO A 190 -11.41 11.58 5.31
N LYS A 191 -12.10 11.62 6.46
CA LYS A 191 -12.70 10.42 7.06
C LYS A 191 -13.69 9.72 6.12
N LEU A 192 -14.68 10.45 5.60
CA LEU A 192 -15.69 9.88 4.69
C LEU A 192 -15.07 9.34 3.39
N TRP A 193 -14.00 9.99 2.91
CA TRP A 193 -13.28 9.54 1.73
C TRP A 193 -12.64 8.17 1.98
N TYR A 194 -11.84 8.04 3.04
CA TYR A 194 -11.20 6.77 3.38
C TYR A 194 -12.19 5.68 3.79
N GLU A 195 -13.30 6.02 4.45
CA GLU A 195 -14.40 5.08 4.71
C GLU A 195 -14.96 4.52 3.40
N TYR A 196 -15.22 5.36 2.40
CA TYR A 196 -15.65 4.90 1.07
C TYR A 196 -14.57 4.08 0.36
N GLN A 197 -13.30 4.50 0.40
CA GLN A 197 -12.20 3.74 -0.21
C GLN A 197 -12.07 2.34 0.42
N GLY A 198 -12.41 2.18 1.70
CA GLY A 198 -12.33 0.93 2.45
C GLY A 198 -13.63 0.11 2.53
N ASP A 199 -14.71 0.52 1.86
CA ASP A 199 -16.00 -0.17 1.94
C ASP A 199 -16.34 -0.92 0.64
N PRO A 200 -16.16 -2.25 0.57
CA PRO A 200 -16.42 -3.04 -0.65
C PRO A 200 -17.90 -3.21 -0.98
N ASP A 201 -18.79 -2.82 -0.06
CA ASP A 201 -20.23 -2.79 -0.29
C ASP A 201 -20.66 -1.51 -1.02
N MET A 202 -19.86 -0.45 -0.95
CA MET A 202 -20.12 0.85 -1.58
C MET A 202 -19.15 1.17 -2.73
N ASN A 203 -17.95 0.58 -2.71
CA ASN A 203 -16.91 0.76 -3.70
C ASN A 203 -16.63 -0.56 -4.43
N ASP A 204 -17.19 -0.71 -5.63
CA ASP A 204 -17.08 -1.93 -6.44
C ASP A 204 -15.67 -2.20 -7.01
N PHE A 205 -14.68 -1.35 -6.72
CA PHE A 205 -13.30 -1.52 -7.18
C PHE A 205 -12.39 -2.23 -6.17
N ILE A 206 -12.88 -2.55 -4.98
CA ILE A 206 -12.11 -3.24 -3.92
C ILE A 206 -12.76 -4.57 -3.52
N SER A 207 -11.94 -5.56 -3.17
CA SER A 207 -12.41 -6.94 -2.90
C SER A 207 -12.58 -7.28 -1.42
N PHE A 208 -12.13 -6.41 -0.51
CA PHE A 208 -12.19 -6.61 0.93
C PHE A 208 -12.32 -5.28 1.68
N ARG A 209 -12.77 -5.35 2.93
CA ARG A 209 -13.00 -4.18 3.79
C ARG A 209 -11.69 -3.68 4.40
N MET A 210 -11.47 -2.37 4.37
CA MET A 210 -10.31 -1.71 4.98
C MET A 210 -10.76 -0.76 6.08
N ILE A 211 -10.31 -1.01 7.31
CA ILE A 211 -10.60 -0.18 8.47
C ILE A 211 -9.36 0.65 8.78
N PHE A 212 -9.45 1.97 8.64
CA PHE A 212 -8.36 2.88 8.95
C PHE A 212 -8.40 3.27 10.43
N ASN A 213 -7.37 2.90 11.18
CA ASN A 213 -7.22 3.18 12.60
C ASN A 213 -6.08 4.20 12.81
N THR A 214 -6.43 5.35 13.38
CA THR A 214 -5.50 6.48 13.59
C THR A 214 -5.04 6.66 15.03
N ASP A 215 -5.54 5.85 15.97
CA ASP A 215 -5.28 6.03 17.41
C ASP A 215 -3.81 5.76 17.78
N ARG A 216 -3.18 4.81 17.08
CA ARG A 216 -1.79 4.38 17.31
C ARG A 216 -1.10 4.11 15.97
N PRO A 217 -0.78 5.15 15.20
CA PRO A 217 -0.27 4.98 13.85
C PRO A 217 1.08 4.27 13.86
N ARG A 218 1.22 3.25 13.01
CA ARG A 218 2.44 2.48 12.80
C ARG A 218 3.03 2.68 11.41
N TRP A 219 2.19 3.14 10.49
CA TRP A 219 2.57 3.64 9.18
C TRP A 219 2.42 5.14 9.14
N ASN A 220 3.50 5.84 8.76
CA ASN A 220 3.51 7.28 8.59
C ASN A 220 4.59 7.65 7.58
N GLU A 221 4.18 8.27 6.48
CA GLU A 221 5.06 8.78 5.44
C GLU A 221 4.79 10.27 5.25
N SER A 222 5.76 10.99 4.69
CA SER A 222 5.54 12.40 4.34
C SER A 222 4.57 12.54 3.18
N THR A 223 3.77 13.60 3.15
CA THR A 223 3.03 13.99 1.94
C THR A 223 3.64 15.24 1.31
N LYS A 224 3.21 15.56 0.09
CA LYS A 224 3.44 16.87 -0.53
C LYS A 224 2.11 17.55 -0.78
N THR A 225 2.07 18.86 -0.61
CA THR A 225 0.90 19.68 -0.95
C THR A 225 0.76 19.85 -2.46
N CYS A 226 -0.43 20.23 -2.96
CA CYS A 226 -0.64 20.45 -4.41
C CYS A 226 0.34 21.44 -5.04
N ASP A 227 0.80 22.42 -4.27
CA ASP A 227 1.70 23.48 -4.71
C ASP A 227 3.17 23.02 -4.78
N GLU A 228 3.46 21.83 -4.26
CA GLU A 228 4.79 21.22 -4.26
C GLU A 228 4.89 20.13 -5.33
N MET A 229 5.97 20.16 -6.10
CA MET A 229 6.25 19.12 -7.10
C MET A 229 7.09 17.98 -6.50
N TYR A 230 6.75 16.74 -6.85
CA TYR A 230 7.70 15.63 -6.76
C TYR A 230 8.82 15.84 -7.80
N ASP A 231 10.07 15.55 -7.45
CA ASP A 231 11.25 15.93 -8.25
C ASP A 231 11.13 15.54 -9.72
N TYR A 232 11.73 16.33 -10.61
CA TYR A 232 11.66 16.18 -12.07
C TYR A 232 11.98 14.75 -12.56
N VAL A 233 12.86 14.03 -11.87
CA VAL A 233 13.19 12.62 -12.13
C VAL A 233 11.98 11.70 -11.94
N SER A 234 11.19 11.90 -10.87
CA SER A 234 9.96 11.16 -10.61
C SER A 234 8.83 11.53 -11.58
N ILE A 235 8.89 12.68 -12.26
CA ILE A 235 7.95 13.06 -13.31
C ILE A 235 8.34 12.37 -14.62
N LEU A 236 9.62 12.40 -15.00
CA LEU A 236 10.13 11.74 -16.20
C LEU A 236 9.88 10.22 -16.19
N MET A 237 10.02 9.55 -15.04
CA MET A 237 9.73 8.13 -14.90
C MET A 237 8.26 7.78 -15.15
N SER A 238 7.32 8.69 -14.86
CA SER A 238 5.88 8.52 -15.11
C SER A 238 5.43 8.94 -16.52
N MET A 239 6.25 9.69 -17.25
CA MET A 239 5.93 10.24 -18.57
C MET A 239 6.45 9.38 -19.74
N SER A 240 6.93 8.16 -19.48
CA SER A 240 7.45 7.24 -20.50
C SER A 240 6.36 6.57 -21.36
N HIS A 241 5.08 6.94 -21.22
CA HIS A 241 4.04 6.55 -22.16
C HIS A 241 4.01 7.50 -23.37
N PRO A 242 4.16 7.00 -24.61
CA PRO A 242 3.98 7.83 -25.78
C PRO A 242 2.52 8.26 -25.84
N MET A 243 2.28 9.57 -25.98
CA MET A 243 1.00 10.08 -26.43
C MET A 243 0.65 9.37 -27.75
N ARG A 244 -0.26 8.37 -27.69
CA ARG A 244 -0.95 7.93 -28.89
C ARG A 244 -1.83 9.09 -29.31
N ASN A 245 -1.35 9.84 -30.28
CA ASN A 245 -2.16 10.78 -31.05
C ASN A 245 -3.35 10.01 -31.62
N VAL A 246 -4.55 10.41 -31.23
CA VAL A 246 -5.79 10.24 -31.99
C VAL A 246 -6.12 11.62 -32.55
#